data_AF-A0A7S0NE13-F1
#
_entry.id   AF-A0A7S0NE13-F1
#
_cell.length_a   1.000
_cell.length_b   1.000
_cell.length_c   1.000
_cell.angle_alpha   90.00
_cell.angle_beta   90.00
_cell.angle_gamma   90.00
#
_symmetry.space_group_name_H-M   'P 1'
#
loop_
_entity.id
_entity.type
_entity.pdbx_description
1 polymer ?
#
loop_
_entity_poly.entity_id
_entity_poly.type
_entity_poly.pdbx_seq_one_letter_code
_entity_poly.pdbx_strand_id
1 'polypeptide(L)'
;TAVGGSGNWEIVRNDLTSGSGPVNYGDKIKLVNQYSPAKGYLETCGNVYNTGFGVQTSSKPNRDGGSGTWEIVRNDLTSGSGPVNYGDKIKLVNQYSPAKGYLETCGNVYN
;
A
#
# COMPACT_ATOMS: atom_id res chain seq x y z
N THR A 1 6.83 21.34 -4.57
CA THR A 1 7.33 20.60 -5.75
C THR A 1 7.71 19.20 -5.32
N ALA A 2 7.24 18.16 -6.02
CA ALA A 2 7.70 16.81 -5.76
C ALA A 2 9.21 16.75 -6.05
N VAL A 3 10.00 16.32 -5.08
CA VAL A 3 11.44 16.10 -5.28
C VAL A 3 11.57 14.83 -6.13
N GLY A 4 12.46 14.83 -7.13
CA GLY A 4 12.53 13.76 -8.14
C GLY A 4 12.46 12.35 -7.53
N GLY A 5 11.49 11.55 -7.98
CA GLY A 5 11.26 10.18 -7.51
C GLY A 5 10.28 10.02 -6.33
N SER A 6 9.87 11.09 -5.65
CA SER A 6 8.96 10.96 -4.48
C SER A 6 7.55 10.47 -4.83
N GLY A 7 7.13 10.64 -6.09
CA GLY A 7 5.87 10.09 -6.62
C GLY A 7 6.00 8.71 -7.26
N ASN A 8 7.21 8.17 -7.36
CA ASN A 8 7.47 6.88 -8.01
C ASN A 8 7.44 5.76 -6.97
N TRP A 9 6.67 4.72 -7.23
CA TRP A 9 6.51 3.57 -6.36
C TRP A 9 6.72 2.28 -7.13
N GLU A 10 7.39 1.33 -6.51
CA GLU A 10 7.59 -0.03 -7.02
C GLU A 10 6.75 -1.00 -6.19
N ILE A 11 6.03 -1.90 -6.87
CA ILE A 11 5.38 -3.04 -6.23
C ILE A 11 6.40 -4.17 -6.13
N VAL A 12 6.64 -4.66 -4.92
CA VAL A 12 7.47 -5.84 -4.68
C VAL A 12 6.71 -6.89 -3.89
N ARG A 13 7.12 -8.15 -3.99
CA ARG A 13 6.52 -9.25 -3.23
C ARG A 13 6.63 -9.01 -1.73
N ASN A 14 5.63 -9.44 -0.96
CA ASN A 14 5.64 -9.27 0.50
C ASN A 14 6.81 -9.97 1.22
N ASP A 15 7.34 -11.05 0.64
CA ASP A 15 8.52 -11.76 1.14
C ASP A 15 9.85 -11.10 0.73
N LEU A 16 9.81 -9.97 0.01
CA LEU A 16 10.95 -9.21 -0.50
C LEU A 16 11.87 -10.02 -1.43
N THR A 17 11.40 -11.15 -1.95
CA THR A 17 12.14 -11.92 -2.93
C THR A 17 12.08 -11.23 -4.28
N SER A 18 13.15 -11.37 -5.06
CA SER A 18 13.11 -11.01 -6.47
C SER A 18 12.10 -11.91 -7.17
N GLY A 19 11.14 -11.29 -7.84
CA GLY A 19 10.06 -11.99 -8.49
C GLY A 19 9.60 -11.22 -9.71
N SER A 20 9.55 -11.91 -10.84
CA SER A 20 8.83 -11.43 -12.03
C SER A 20 7.43 -12.04 -12.07
N GLY A 21 6.54 -11.40 -12.81
CA GLY A 21 5.17 -11.86 -13.02
C GLY A 21 4.13 -10.78 -12.75
N PRO A 22 2.89 -11.01 -13.20
CA PRO A 22 1.79 -10.10 -12.95
C PRO A 22 1.45 -10.04 -11.47
N VAL A 23 0.88 -8.92 -11.05
CA VAL A 23 0.21 -8.80 -9.74
C VAL A 23 -1.22 -9.31 -9.89
N ASN A 24 -1.67 -10.09 -8.93
CA ASN A 24 -3.01 -10.65 -8.87
C ASN A 24 -3.81 -10.05 -7.71
N TYR A 25 -5.13 -10.14 -7.82
CA TYR A 25 -5.98 -9.93 -6.65
C TYR A 25 -5.62 -10.94 -5.54
N GLY A 26 -5.70 -10.48 -4.30
CA GLY A 26 -5.30 -11.24 -3.11
C GLY A 26 -3.78 -11.24 -2.86
N ASP A 27 -2.96 -10.71 -3.78
CA ASP A 27 -1.52 -10.61 -3.56
C ASP A 27 -1.23 -9.64 -2.40
N LYS A 28 -0.43 -10.13 -1.46
CA LYS A 28 0.21 -9.30 -0.44
C LYS A 28 1.50 -8.75 -1.01
N ILE A 29 1.63 -7.43 -0.98
CA ILE A 29 2.72 -6.68 -1.58
C ILE A 29 3.35 -5.72 -0.59
N LYS A 30 4.52 -5.20 -0.97
CA LYS A 30 5.05 -3.95 -0.43
C LYS A 30 5.06 -2.89 -1.52
N LEU A 31 4.91 -1.64 -1.12
CA LEU A 31 5.06 -0.47 -1.99
C LEU A 31 6.34 0.26 -1.57
N VAL A 32 7.32 0.33 -2.46
CA VAL A 32 8.65 0.91 -2.18
C VAL A 32 8.79 2.23 -2.91
N ASN A 33 8.99 3.31 -2.16
CA ASN A 33 9.20 4.63 -2.73
C ASN A 33 10.59 4.73 -3.37
N GLN A 34 10.63 5.24 -4.61
CA GLN A 34 11.84 5.32 -5.42
C GLN A 34 12.56 6.68 -5.32
N TYR A 35 12.20 7.50 -4.32
CA TYR A 35 12.93 8.73 -4.00
C TYR A 35 14.37 8.39 -3.61
N SER A 36 15.34 9.06 -4.24
CA SER A 36 16.77 8.74 -4.11
C SER A 36 17.41 9.31 -2.83
N PRO A 37 18.22 8.52 -2.08
CA PRO A 37 18.40 7.06 -2.26
C PRO A 37 17.11 6.33 -1.89
N ALA A 38 16.73 5.28 -2.61
CA ALA A 38 15.46 4.53 -2.41
C ALA A 38 15.21 4.30 -0.92
N LYS A 39 14.24 5.04 -0.35
CA LYS A 39 14.01 5.10 1.10
C LYS A 39 12.53 5.03 1.39
N GLY A 40 11.99 3.84 1.21
CA GLY A 40 11.11 3.30 2.24
C GLY A 40 9.83 2.66 1.74
N TYR A 41 9.36 1.75 2.56
CA TYR A 41 8.12 1.02 2.39
C TYR A 41 6.97 1.89 2.86
N LEU A 42 5.87 1.90 2.10
CA LEU A 42 4.62 2.50 2.56
C LEU A 42 4.14 1.73 3.79
N GLU A 43 4.14 2.40 4.95
CA GLU A 43 3.72 1.81 6.22
C GLU A 43 2.62 2.63 6.86
N THR A 44 1.68 1.95 7.52
CA THR A 44 0.83 2.58 8.52
C THR A 44 1.65 2.92 9.77
N CYS A 45 1.31 4.04 10.42
CA CYS A 45 1.99 4.51 11.63
C CYS A 45 1.07 5.35 12.50
N GLY A 46 1.05 5.04 13.79
CA GLY A 46 0.26 5.78 14.78
C GLY A 46 -1.24 5.82 14.46
N ASN A 47 -2.00 6.38 15.40
CA ASN A 47 -3.40 6.68 15.15
C ASN A 47 -3.51 8.14 14.69
N VAL A 48 -4.33 8.41 13.68
CA VAL A 48 -4.72 9.77 13.32
C VAL A 48 -6.10 10.11 13.89
N TYR A 49 -6.39 11.40 14.05
CA TYR A 49 -7.71 11.86 14.48
C TYR A 49 -8.80 11.29 13.58
N ASN A 50 -9.93 10.86 14.17
CA ASN A 50 -11.10 10.25 13.50
C ASN A 50 -10.93 8.81 12.98
N THR A 51 -10.22 7.94 13.71
CA THR A 51 -10.28 6.46 13.65
C THR A 51 -9.41 5.72 12.62
N GLY A 52 -8.55 6.43 11.89
CA GLY A 52 -7.61 5.83 10.93
C GLY A 52 -6.16 5.72 11.42
N PHE A 53 -5.29 5.21 10.55
CA PHE A 53 -3.84 5.19 10.76
C PHE A 53 -3.16 6.24 9.89
N GLY A 54 -2.09 6.86 10.39
CA GLY A 54 -1.21 7.65 9.54
C GLY A 54 -0.52 6.74 8.53
N VAL A 55 -0.10 7.29 7.39
CA VAL A 55 0.67 6.55 6.39
C VAL A 55 1.93 7.34 6.07
N GLN A 56 3.08 6.66 6.10
CA GLN A 56 4.38 7.26 5.80
C GLN A 56 5.33 6.24 5.17
N THR A 57 6.42 6.72 4.56
CA THR A 57 7.55 5.86 4.18
C THR A 57 8.37 5.45 5.40
N SER A 58 8.86 4.22 5.42
CA SER A 58 9.70 3.66 6.48
C SER A 58 10.90 2.91 5.93
N SER A 59 12.04 2.94 6.63
CA SER A 59 13.18 2.10 6.29
C SER A 59 12.94 0.60 6.55
N LYS A 60 11.94 0.26 7.38
CA LYS A 60 11.59 -1.12 7.70
C LYS A 60 10.35 -1.54 6.89
N PRO A 61 10.32 -2.76 6.33
CA PRO A 61 9.21 -3.25 5.52
C PRO A 61 7.98 -3.64 6.33
N ASN A 62 8.13 -3.83 7.64
CA ASN A 62 7.06 -4.18 8.56
C ASN A 62 7.52 -3.95 10.01
N ARG A 63 7.19 -2.79 10.60
CA ARG A 63 7.53 -2.52 12.01
C ARG A 63 6.59 -3.22 12.98
N ASP A 64 5.31 -3.27 12.63
CA ASP A 64 4.25 -3.67 13.55
C ASP A 64 3.31 -4.65 12.86
N GLY A 65 3.68 -5.95 12.85
CA GLY A 65 2.73 -7.05 12.60
C GLY A 65 1.87 -6.99 11.33
N GLY A 66 2.30 -6.29 10.28
CA GLY A 66 1.55 -6.07 9.04
C GLY A 66 1.51 -4.62 8.57
N SER A 67 2.08 -3.68 9.34
CA SER A 67 2.05 -2.23 9.07
C SER A 67 2.53 -1.81 7.68
N GLY A 68 3.49 -2.54 7.10
CA GLY A 68 3.97 -2.30 5.74
C GLY A 68 3.47 -3.28 4.69
N THR A 69 2.58 -4.21 5.04
CA THR A 69 2.00 -5.17 4.09
C THR A 69 0.64 -4.67 3.61
N TRP A 70 0.48 -4.61 2.29
CA TRP A 70 -0.76 -4.22 1.64
C TRP A 70 -1.27 -5.37 0.78
N GLU A 71 -2.58 -5.61 0.78
CA GLU A 71 -3.23 -6.56 -0.12
C GLU A 71 -4.00 -5.80 -1.19
N ILE A 72 -3.85 -6.21 -2.45
CA ILE A 72 -4.66 -5.67 -3.55
C ILE A 72 -5.96 -6.46 -3.63
N VAL A 73 -7.08 -5.78 -3.38
CA VAL A 73 -8.41 -6.38 -3.45
C VAL A 73 -9.30 -5.64 -4.47
N ARG A 74 -10.39 -6.28 -4.87
CA ARG A 74 -11.40 -5.66 -5.72
C ARG A 74 -12.11 -4.52 -4.95
N ASN A 75 -12.73 -3.59 -5.67
CA ASN A 75 -13.45 -2.47 -5.05
C ASN A 75 -14.57 -2.90 -4.07
N ASP A 76 -15.17 -4.06 -4.28
CA ASP A 76 -16.17 -4.67 -3.39
C ASP A 76 -15.56 -5.37 -2.16
N LEU A 77 -14.25 -5.20 -1.92
CA LEU A 77 -13.48 -5.79 -0.82
C LEU A 77 -13.29 -7.30 -0.88
N THR A 78 -13.62 -7.95 -2.00
CA THR A 78 -13.34 -9.38 -2.14
C THR A 78 -11.87 -9.62 -2.46
N SER A 79 -11.24 -10.51 -1.68
CA SER A 79 -9.96 -11.14 -2.02
C SER A 79 -10.22 -12.08 -3.20
N GLY A 80 -10.11 -11.56 -4.41
CA GLY A 80 -10.25 -12.33 -5.64
C GLY A 80 -8.98 -13.12 -5.98
N SER A 81 -9.02 -13.82 -7.10
CA SER A 81 -7.83 -14.35 -7.78
C SER A 81 -7.77 -13.83 -9.21
N GLY A 82 -6.62 -14.02 -9.84
CA GLY A 82 -6.35 -13.60 -11.22
C GLY A 82 -5.71 -12.21 -11.33
N PRO A 83 -5.22 -11.86 -12.53
CA PRO A 83 -4.42 -10.66 -12.73
C PRO A 83 -5.23 -9.39 -12.48
N VAL A 84 -4.56 -8.37 -11.95
CA VAL A 84 -5.05 -7.00 -11.94
C VAL A 84 -4.86 -6.42 -13.34
N ASN A 85 -5.93 -5.90 -13.95
CA ASN A 85 -5.91 -5.38 -15.31
C ASN A 85 -6.03 -3.85 -15.33
N TYR A 86 -5.61 -3.24 -16.43
CA TYR A 86 -5.87 -1.82 -16.66
C TYR A 86 -7.36 -1.52 -16.64
N GLY A 87 -7.75 -0.46 -15.90
CA GLY A 87 -9.15 -0.05 -15.73
C GLY A 87 -9.86 -0.67 -14.52
N ASP A 88 -9.24 -1.64 -13.85
CA ASP A 88 -9.78 -2.21 -12.62
C ASP A 88 -9.83 -1.17 -11.49
N LYS A 89 -10.95 -1.14 -10.77
CA LYS A 89 -11.08 -0.39 -9.51
C LYS A 89 -10.59 -1.29 -8.37
N ILE A 90 -9.50 -0.90 -7.74
CA ILE A 90 -8.87 -1.66 -6.64
C ILE A 90 -8.99 -0.92 -5.30
N LYS A 91 -8.80 -1.66 -4.21
CA LYS A 91 -8.49 -1.12 -2.89
C LYS A 91 -7.18 -1.72 -2.38
N LEU A 92 -6.44 -0.94 -1.59
CA LEU A 92 -5.27 -1.40 -0.86
C LEU A 92 -5.63 -1.56 0.62
N VAL A 93 -5.52 -2.79 1.11
CA VAL A 93 -5.88 -3.16 2.49
C VAL A 93 -4.62 -3.44 3.29
N ASN A 94 -4.34 -2.61 4.29
CA ASN A 94 -3.21 -2.77 5.18
C ASN A 94 -3.44 -3.95 6.14
N GLN A 95 -2.47 -4.84 6.23
CA GLN A 95 -2.61 -6.08 6.98
C GLN A 95 -2.39 -5.93 8.49
N TYR A 96 -1.99 -4.74 8.98
CA TYR A 96 -2.01 -4.44 10.42
C TYR A 96 -3.43 -4.46 10.99
N SER A 97 -4.41 -3.97 10.21
CA SER A 97 -5.81 -3.97 10.61
C SER A 97 -6.72 -4.13 9.38
N PRO A 98 -6.87 -5.34 8.83
CA PRO A 98 -7.57 -5.56 7.56
C PRO A 98 -9.02 -5.06 7.53
N ALA A 99 -9.69 -5.00 8.70
CA ALA A 99 -11.06 -4.53 8.83
C ALA A 99 -11.22 -3.00 8.75
N LYS A 100 -10.13 -2.23 8.91
CA LYS A 100 -10.19 -0.75 9.02
C LYS A 100 -9.06 -0.03 8.28
N GLY A 101 -8.02 -0.74 7.86
CA GLY A 101 -6.79 -0.18 7.30
C GLY A 101 -6.85 -0.01 5.79
N TYR A 102 -7.86 0.69 5.28
CA TYR A 102 -7.96 1.01 3.86
C TYR A 102 -7.11 2.25 3.53
N LEU A 103 -6.37 2.22 2.41
CA LEU A 103 -5.69 3.42 1.94
C LEU A 103 -6.73 4.38 1.34
N GLU A 104 -6.94 5.52 1.98
CA GLU A 104 -7.90 6.53 1.58
C GLU A 104 -7.27 7.93 1.57
N THR A 105 -7.87 8.84 0.80
CA THR A 105 -7.54 10.26 0.87
C THR A 105 -8.34 10.90 2.00
N CYS A 106 -7.66 11.59 2.94
CA CYS A 106 -8.32 12.37 3.97
C CYS A 106 -8.55 13.82 3.50
N GLY A 107 -9.72 14.38 3.81
CA GLY A 107 -10.12 15.73 3.44
C GLY A 107 -11.19 15.72 2.35
N ASN A 108 -12.44 16.00 2.72
CA ASN A 108 -13.47 16.33 1.75
C ASN A 108 -13.06 17.62 1.05
N VAL A 109 -12.77 17.57 -0.25
CA VAL A 109 -12.88 18.77 -1.08
C VAL A 109 -14.37 18.98 -1.28
N TYR A 110 -14.98 19.80 -0.44
CA TYR A 110 -16.27 20.40 -0.78
C TYR A 110 -16.00 21.30 -2.00
N ASN A 111 -16.52 20.91 -3.16
CA ASN A 111 -16.66 21.83 -4.30
C ASN A 111 -17.85 22.76 -4.04
#